data_AF-A0A7J3VNL7-F1
#
_entry.id   AF-A0A7J3VNL7-F1
#
_cell.length_a   1.000
_cell.length_b   1.000
_cell.length_c   1.000
_cell.angle_alpha   90.00
_cell.angle_beta   90.00
_cell.angle_gamma   90.00
#
_symmetry.space_group_name_H-M   'P 1'
#
loop_
_entity.id
_entity.type
_entity.pdbx_description
1 polymer ?
#
loop_
_entity_poly.entity_id
_entity_poly.type
_entity_poly.pdbx_seq_one_letter_code
_entity_poly.pdbx_strand_id
1 'polypeptide(L)'
;LYLDYCSRIMHRLEGSYIRVDVDDRDESVGKRIREAEMEWVPYIVVVGEKEITSNRLSVRDRVSGKVREMSVEELEHEIVSALKDKPYMPLNMPRYLSMRPQIMV
;
A
#
# COMPACT_ATOMS: atom_id res chain seq x y z
N LEU A 1 9.92 6.95 10.91
CA LEU A 1 9.04 6.36 9.86
C LEU A 1 8.88 7.38 8.74
N TYR A 2 8.85 6.96 7.48
CA TYR A 2 8.77 7.86 6.33
C TYR A 2 7.31 8.22 5.95
N LEU A 3 6.52 8.64 6.95
CA LEU A 3 5.06 8.77 6.82
C LEU A 3 4.62 9.85 5.83
N ASP A 4 5.37 10.95 5.70
CA ASP A 4 5.04 12.02 4.75
C ASP A 4 5.09 11.52 3.31
N TYR A 5 6.10 10.70 2.98
CA TYR A 5 6.24 10.10 1.66
C TYR A 5 5.14 9.07 1.39
N CYS A 6 4.84 8.21 2.37
CA CYS A 6 3.71 7.28 2.29
C CYS A 6 2.38 8.02 2.06
N SER A 7 2.15 9.12 2.78
CA SER A 7 0.92 9.92 2.66
C SER A 7 0.80 10.58 1.28
N ARG A 8 1.90 11.06 0.70
CA ARG A 8 1.93 11.59 -0.68
C ARG A 8 1.56 10.52 -1.71
N ILE A 9 2.10 9.30 -1.58
CA ILE A 9 1.76 8.17 -2.46
C ILE A 9 0.29 7.80 -2.30
N MET A 10 -0.17 7.66 -1.06
CA MET A 10 -1.56 7.36 -0.73
C MET A 10 -2.52 8.36 -1.40
N HIS A 11 -2.31 9.67 -1.20
CA HIS A 11 -3.17 10.69 -1.80
C HIS A 11 -3.19 10.66 -3.32
N ARG A 12 -2.06 10.37 -3.95
CA ARG A 12 -1.99 10.21 -5.40
C ARG A 12 -2.84 9.02 -5.88
N LEU A 13 -2.63 7.85 -5.28
CA LEU A 13 -3.34 6.62 -5.67
C LEU A 13 -4.85 6.73 -5.39
N GLU A 14 -5.24 7.37 -4.29
CA GLU A 14 -6.64 7.68 -3.99
C GLU A 14 -7.30 8.56 -5.05
N GLY A 15 -6.56 9.51 -5.62
CA GLY A 15 -7.02 10.35 -6.73
C GLY A 15 -7.43 9.54 -7.98
N SER A 16 -6.93 8.32 -8.10
CA SER A 16 -7.25 7.36 -9.15
C SER A 16 -8.18 6.24 -8.69
N TYR A 17 -8.96 6.48 -7.61
CA TYR A 17 -9.93 5.54 -7.04
C TYR A 17 -9.32 4.20 -6.60
N ILE A 18 -8.06 4.22 -6.18
CA ILE A 18 -7.38 3.05 -5.62
C ILE A 18 -7.53 3.09 -4.09
N ARG A 19 -7.91 1.96 -3.50
CA ARG A 19 -7.91 1.82 -2.04
C ARG A 19 -6.48 1.68 -1.53
N VAL A 20 -6.08 2.57 -0.62
CA VAL A 20 -4.76 2.55 0.00
C VAL A 20 -4.89 2.83 1.48
N ASP A 21 -4.19 2.02 2.27
CA ASP A 21 -3.96 2.27 3.68
C ASP A 21 -2.46 2.34 3.99
N VAL A 22 -2.14 2.97 5.12
CA VAL A 22 -0.77 3.19 5.58
C VAL A 22 -0.62 2.55 6.94
N ASP A 23 0.30 1.58 7.01
CA ASP A 23 0.66 0.95 8.27
C ASP A 23 1.69 1.80 9.03
N ASP A 24 1.15 2.71 9.86
CA ASP A 24 1.87 3.67 10.68
C ASP A 24 2.11 3.19 12.12
N ARG A 25 1.79 1.93 12.43
CA ARG A 25 1.97 1.33 13.75
C ARG A 25 3.46 1.16 14.08
N ASP A 26 3.79 1.23 15.37
CA ASP A 26 5.14 0.99 15.89
C ASP A 26 5.44 -0.52 15.96
N GLU A 27 5.50 -1.15 14.80
CA GLU A 27 5.70 -2.59 14.63
C GLU A 27 6.84 -2.86 13.65
N SER A 28 7.51 -4.00 13.84
CA SER A 28 8.57 -4.42 12.93
C SER A 28 8.06 -4.50 11.48
N VAL A 29 8.91 -4.12 10.51
CA VAL A 29 8.55 -4.18 9.07
C VAL A 29 8.11 -5.58 8.66
N GLY A 30 8.78 -6.62 9.19
CA GLY A 30 8.40 -8.01 8.93
C GLY A 30 7.01 -8.38 9.42
N LYS A 31 6.60 -7.90 10.61
CA LYS A 31 5.24 -8.12 11.13
C LYS A 31 4.19 -7.43 10.27
N ARG A 32 4.43 -6.16 9.90
CA ARG A 32 3.52 -5.38 9.02
C ARG A 32 3.32 -6.05 7.66
N ILE A 33 4.41 -6.50 7.03
CA ILE A 33 4.34 -7.25 5.76
C ILE A 33 3.52 -8.53 5.93
N ARG A 34 3.81 -9.32 6.98
CA ARG A 34 3.12 -10.58 7.24
C ARG A 34 1.62 -10.37 7.45
N GLU A 35 1.23 -9.35 8.21
CA GLU A 35 -0.18 -9.03 8.45
C GLU A 35 -0.89 -8.61 7.15
N ALA A 36 -0.29 -7.72 6.35
CA ALA A 36 -0.84 -7.35 5.05
C ALA A 36 -0.98 -8.55 4.09
N GLU A 37 -0.01 -9.48 4.11
CA GLU A 37 -0.10 -10.74 3.35
C GLU A 37 -1.23 -11.66 3.86
N MET A 38 -1.47 -11.70 5.18
CA MET A 38 -2.57 -12.46 5.79
C MET A 38 -3.94 -11.82 5.51
N GLU A 39 -4.01 -10.49 5.39
CA GLU A 39 -5.21 -9.73 5.01
C GLU A 39 -5.50 -9.73 3.50
N TRP A 40 -4.74 -10.50 2.72
CA TRP A 40 -4.92 -10.61 1.26
C TRP A 40 -4.73 -9.27 0.51
N VAL A 41 -3.88 -8.39 1.04
CA VAL A 41 -3.51 -7.14 0.34
C VAL A 41 -2.79 -7.50 -0.98
N PRO A 42 -3.30 -7.08 -2.16
CA PRO A 42 -2.72 -7.49 -3.44
C PRO A 42 -1.32 -6.91 -3.71
N TYR A 43 -1.09 -5.68 -3.24
CA TYR A 43 0.15 -4.93 -3.44
C TYR A 43 0.60 -4.34 -2.11
N ILE A 44 1.83 -4.65 -1.70
CA ILE A 44 2.43 -4.09 -0.48
C ILE A 44 3.65 -3.28 -0.88
N VAL A 45 3.67 -2.01 -0.51
CA VAL A 45 4.78 -1.10 -0.77
C VAL A 45 5.57 -0.90 0.51
N VAL A 46 6.86 -1.20 0.49
CA VAL A 46 7.77 -0.93 1.61
C VAL A 46 8.57 0.32 1.29
N VAL A 47 8.43 1.35 2.12
CA VAL A 47 9.14 2.63 1.95
C VAL A 47 10.28 2.73 2.95
N GLY A 48 11.51 2.75 2.45
CA GLY A 48 12.72 3.11 3.18
C GLY A 48 13.42 4.32 2.57
N GLU A 49 14.66 4.57 3.01
CA GLU A 49 15.50 5.65 2.51
C GLU A 49 15.81 5.52 1.01
N LYS A 50 16.02 4.28 0.56
CA LYS A 50 16.31 3.95 -0.84
C LYS A 50 15.15 4.34 -1.76
N GLU A 51 13.91 4.08 -1.35
CA GLU A 51 12.73 4.35 -2.16
C GLU A 51 12.47 5.85 -2.31
N ILE A 52 12.78 6.64 -1.28
CA ILE A 52 12.64 8.10 -1.29
C ILE A 52 13.68 8.75 -2.21
N THR A 53 14.92 8.28 -2.15
CA THR A 53 16.03 8.83 -2.94
C THR A 53 15.96 8.42 -4.40
N SER A 54 15.57 7.19 -4.69
CA SER A 54 15.47 6.67 -6.06
C SER A 54 14.14 6.98 -6.77
N ASN A 55 13.11 7.40 -6.02
CA ASN A 55 11.74 7.54 -6.52
C ASN A 55 11.20 6.25 -7.19
N ARG A 56 11.74 5.09 -6.81
CA ARG A 56 11.27 3.76 -7.20
C ARG A 56 10.76 3.04 -5.96
N LEU A 57 9.59 2.43 -6.07
CA LEU A 57 8.94 1.66 -5.02
C LEU A 57 9.36 0.20 -5.10
N SER A 58 9.66 -0.40 -3.95
CA SER A 58 9.72 -1.85 -3.80
C SER A 58 8.31 -2.38 -3.56
N VAL A 59 7.70 -2.93 -4.61
CA VAL A 59 6.33 -3.43 -4.62
C VAL A 59 6.33 -4.95 -4.52
N ARG A 60 5.75 -5.48 -3.46
CA ARG A 60 5.43 -6.90 -3.32
C ARG A 60 4.08 -7.16 -3.93
N ASP A 61 4.04 -8.04 -4.91
CA ASP A 61 2.83 -8.42 -5.62
C ASP A 61 2.42 -9.83 -5.20
N ARG A 62 1.24 -9.94 -4.58
CA ARG A 62 0.68 -11.19 -4.10
C ARG A 62 0.38 -12.18 -5.23
N VAL A 63 -0.09 -11.70 -6.38
CA VAL A 63 -0.53 -12.53 -7.50
C VAL A 63 0.68 -13.17 -8.18
N SER A 64 1.73 -12.40 -8.44
CA SER A 64 2.96 -12.94 -9.05
C SER A 64 3.92 -13.58 -8.04
N GLY A 65 3.76 -13.32 -6.75
CA GLY A 65 4.65 -13.78 -5.70
C GLY A 65 6.05 -13.16 -5.75
N LYS A 66 6.22 -12.05 -6.50
CA LYS A 66 7.50 -11.40 -6.74
C LYS A 66 7.55 -10.02 -6.11
N VAL A 67 8.77 -9.58 -5.82
CA VAL A 67 9.07 -8.19 -5.50
C VAL A 67 9.57 -7.51 -6.77
N ARG A 68 8.93 -6.40 -7.16
CA ARG A 68 9.25 -5.63 -8.37
C ARG A 68 9.56 -4.20 -7.96
N GLU A 69 10.58 -3.63 -8.58
CA GLU A 69 10.85 -2.20 -8.46
C GLU A 69 10.11 -1.46 -9.58
N MET A 70 9.25 -0.51 -9.23
CA MET A 70 8.49 0.31 -10.19
C MET A 70 8.24 1.72 -9.63
N SER A 71 7.99 2.67 -10.51
CA SER A 71 7.54 4.02 -10.15
C SER A 71 6.11 4.02 -9.59
N VAL A 72 5.72 5.12 -8.95
CA VAL A 72 4.34 5.28 -8.45
C VAL A 72 3.35 5.29 -9.62
N GLU A 73 3.74 5.91 -10.74
CA GLU A 73 3.01 5.97 -12.00
C GLU A 73 2.73 4.57 -12.57
N GLU A 74 3.75 3.71 -12.61
CA GLU A 74 3.62 2.35 -13.14
C GLU A 74 2.68 1.51 -12.27
N LEU A 75 2.79 1.62 -10.95
CA LEU A 75 1.91 0.95 -10.00
C LEU A 75 0.45 1.42 -10.16
N GLU A 76 0.24 2.73 -10.26
CA GLU A 76 -1.06 3.35 -10.47
C GLU A 76 -1.73 2.82 -11.74
N HIS A 77 -1.00 2.82 -12.85
CA HIS A 77 -1.51 2.32 -14.14
C HIS A 77 -1.82 0.81 -14.10
N GLU A 78 -0.96 0.00 -13.46
CA GLU A 78 -1.19 -1.44 -13.30
C GLU A 78 -2.49 -1.72 -12.53
N ILE A 79 -2.70 -1.03 -11.41
CA ILE A 79 -3.90 -1.22 -10.58
C ILE A 79 -5.15 -0.71 -11.31
N VAL A 80 -5.12 0.47 -11.93
CA VAL A 80 -6.26 1.02 -12.68
C VAL A 80 -6.67 0.07 -13.81
N SER A 81 -5.70 -0.50 -14.52
CA SER A 81 -5.97 -1.52 -15.55
C SER A 81 -6.68 -2.74 -14.97
N ALA A 82 -6.25 -3.22 -13.80
CA ALA A 82 -6.87 -4.35 -13.10
C ALA A 82 -8.28 -4.05 -12.54
N LEU A 83 -8.62 -2.78 -12.36
CA LEU A 83 -9.91 -2.31 -11.83
C LEU A 83 -10.94 -1.95 -12.90
N LYS A 84 -10.57 -1.87 -14.18
CA LYS A 84 -11.39 -1.31 -15.28
C LYS A 84 -12.86 -1.76 -15.33
N ASP A 85 -13.12 -3.04 -15.08
CA ASP A 85 -14.46 -3.64 -15.17
C ASP A 85 -15.08 -3.95 -13.80
N LYS A 86 -14.56 -3.33 -12.73
CA LYS A 86 -14.96 -3.60 -11.34
C LYS A 86 -15.61 -2.37 -10.71
N PRO A 87 -16.67 -2.53 -9.90
CA PRO A 87 -17.23 -1.41 -9.16
C PRO A 87 -16.22 -0.89 -8.14
N TYR A 88 -16.16 0.43 -7.99
CA TYR A 88 -15.39 1.05 -6.92
C TYR A 88 -16.18 1.04 -5.61
N MET A 89 -15.53 0.60 -4.54
CA MET A 89 -16.00 0.76 -3.16
C MET A 89 -14.87 1.40 -2.35
N PRO A 90 -15.12 2.54 -1.67
CA PRO A 90 -14.12 3.20 -0.86
C PRO A 90 -13.75 2.36 0.37
N LEU A 91 -12.63 2.69 1.01
CA LEU A 91 -12.30 2.12 2.32
C LEU A 91 -13.38 2.51 3.34
N ASN A 92 -13.93 1.51 4.03
CA ASN A 92 -14.88 1.68 5.14
C ASN A 92 -14.18 1.89 6.49
N MET A 93 -12.86 1.91 6.51
CA MET A 93 -12.01 2.03 7.69
C MET A 93 -11.04 3.20 7.52
N PRO A 94 -10.50 3.76 8.62
CA PRO A 94 -9.42 4.73 8.56
C PRO A 94 -8.23 4.26 7.70
N ARG A 95 -7.60 5.22 7.03
CA ARG A 95 -6.43 4.99 6.16
C ARG A 95 -5.21 4.58 6.95
N TYR A 96 -5.02 5.17 8.12
CA TYR A 96 -3.94 4.82 9.04
C TYR A 96 -4.37 3.64 9.91
N LEU A 97 -3.58 2.57 9.91
CA LEU A 97 -3.91 1.34 10.65
C LEU A 97 -3.91 1.57 12.16
N SER A 98 -3.11 2.51 12.68
CA SER A 98 -3.12 2.89 14.09
C SER A 98 -4.47 3.42 14.58
N MET A 99 -5.28 3.97 13.67
CA MET A 99 -6.60 4.54 13.97
C MET A 99 -7.73 3.53 13.83
N ARG A 100 -7.45 2.31 13.34
CA ARG A 100 -8.46 1.26 13.22
C ARG A 100 -8.77 0.69 14.61
N PRO A 101 -10.04 0.38 14.91
CA PRO A 101 -10.41 -0.35 16.12
C PRO A 101 -9.59 -1.64 16.23
N GLN A 102 -8.88 -1.80 17.35
CA GLN A 102 -8.23 -3.07 17.66
C GLN A 102 -9.27 -4.05 18.16
N ILE A 103 -9.64 -5.00 17.31
CA ILE A 103 -10.47 -6.13 17.74
C ILE A 103 -9.53 -7.13 18.40
N MET A 104 -9.50 -7.13 19.73
CA MET A 104 -8.90 -8.23 20.48
C MET A 104 -9.78 -9.46 20.29
N VAL A 105 -9.28 -10.45 19.54
CA VAL A 105 -9.85 -11.80 19.47
C VAL A 105 -9.00 -12.74 20.30
#